data_AF-A0A535F4D1-F1
#
_entry.id   AF-A0A535F4D1-F1
#
_cell.length_a   1.000
_cell.length_b   1.000
_cell.length_c   1.000
_cell.angle_alpha   90.00
_cell.angle_beta   90.00
_cell.angle_gamma   90.00
#
_symmetry.space_group_name_H-M   'P 1'
#
loop_
_entity.id
_entity.type
_entity.pdbx_description
1 polymer ?
#
loop_
_entity_poly.entity_id
_entity_poly.type
_entity_poly.pdbx_seq_one_letter_code
_entity_poly.pdbx_strand_id
1 'polypeptide(L)'
;MKMGPHMKMTGFRAATQADYNRVMTIMEVARLCLAKYKDYHVALRDGYQIFTPDVPQDIYHFASVQNFFAAQTRFDPRHPTALLYKPAGSGYQLVGIMFSAPANYTEDQLNQLFPLGMAPWHLHTNICLPQGDMNRALFPAGSPFGLEGSITTEGACTKASGTFFPQLFGWMVHIYPWGGVSNSYFLSCIRRLPGL
;
A
#
# COMPACT_ATOMS: atom_id res chain seq x y z
N MET A 1 3.17 -15.87 -5.75
CA MET A 1 4.40 -15.17 -5.35
C MET A 1 4.27 -14.77 -3.88
N LYS A 2 5.18 -15.21 -3.00
CA LYS A 2 5.22 -14.76 -1.60
C LYS A 2 6.11 -13.51 -1.55
N MET A 3 5.49 -12.35 -1.32
CA MET A 3 6.19 -11.08 -1.11
C MET A 3 6.36 -10.89 0.39
N GLY A 4 7.56 -11.13 0.92
CA GLY A 4 7.82 -11.16 2.36
C GLY A 4 6.94 -12.15 3.14
N PRO A 5 7.18 -12.36 4.44
CA PRO A 5 6.30 -13.19 5.25
C PRO A 5 5.03 -12.44 5.72
N HIS A 6 5.00 -11.13 5.51
CA HIS A 6 4.02 -10.21 6.06
C HIS A 6 2.98 -9.71 5.05
N MET A 7 3.01 -10.21 3.80
CA MET A 7 2.02 -9.87 2.80
C MET A 7 1.38 -11.12 2.20
N LYS A 8 0.05 -11.06 2.05
CA LYS A 8 -0.72 -12.01 1.25
C LYS A 8 -1.22 -11.30 0.01
N MET A 9 -0.76 -11.73 -1.16
CA MET A 9 -1.22 -11.24 -2.46
C MET A 9 -2.48 -11.99 -2.92
N THR A 10 -3.31 -11.34 -3.74
CA THR A 10 -4.31 -12.06 -4.56
C THR A 10 -3.63 -13.02 -5.54
N GLY A 11 -4.39 -14.01 -6.01
CA GLY A 11 -3.95 -14.91 -7.07
C GLY A 11 -3.56 -14.18 -8.35
N PHE A 12 -2.60 -14.75 -9.09
CA PHE A 12 -2.25 -14.26 -10.42
C PHE A 12 -3.42 -14.48 -11.39
N ARG A 13 -3.76 -13.45 -12.17
CA ARG A 13 -4.70 -13.55 -13.29
C ARG A 13 -4.02 -12.98 -14.55
N ALA A 14 -4.25 -13.61 -15.70
CA ALA A 14 -3.78 -13.05 -16.96
C ALA A 14 -4.57 -11.78 -17.31
N ALA A 15 -3.89 -10.72 -17.73
CA ALA A 15 -4.54 -9.50 -18.18
C ALA A 15 -5.30 -9.74 -19.50
N THR A 16 -6.53 -9.24 -19.59
CA THR A 16 -7.32 -9.24 -20.82
C THR A 16 -7.35 -7.85 -21.46
N GLN A 17 -7.74 -7.75 -22.73
CA GLN A 17 -7.96 -6.45 -23.38
C GLN A 17 -9.01 -5.60 -22.66
N ALA A 18 -10.03 -6.24 -22.08
CA ALA A 18 -11.05 -5.56 -21.29
C ALA A 18 -10.45 -4.95 -20.01
N ASP A 19 -9.48 -5.63 -19.37
CA ASP A 19 -8.78 -5.11 -18.20
C ASP A 19 -7.95 -3.88 -18.54
N TYR A 20 -7.24 -3.91 -19.68
CA TYR A 20 -6.49 -2.73 -20.17
C TYR A 20 -7.42 -1.54 -20.39
N ASN A 21 -8.53 -1.72 -21.10
CA ASN A 21 -9.48 -0.64 -21.36
C ASN A 21 -10.02 -0.04 -20.06
N ARG A 22 -10.43 -0.90 -19.11
CA ARG A 22 -10.95 -0.47 -17.81
C ARG A 22 -9.89 0.26 -16.98
N VAL A 23 -8.66 -0.23 -16.95
CA VAL A 23 -7.57 0.44 -16.24
C VAL A 23 -7.24 1.77 -16.84
N MET A 24 -7.23 1.90 -18.17
CA MET A 24 -7.01 3.19 -18.81
C MET A 24 -8.06 4.23 -18.40
N THR A 25 -9.34 3.84 -18.35
CA THR A 25 -10.41 4.70 -17.81
C THR A 25 -10.16 5.08 -16.35
N ILE A 26 -9.81 4.10 -15.49
CA ILE A 26 -9.51 4.36 -14.07
C ILE A 26 -8.33 5.33 -13.93
N MET A 27 -7.25 5.15 -14.69
CA MET A 27 -6.09 6.03 -14.64
C MET A 27 -6.41 7.43 -15.13
N GLU A 28 -7.22 7.58 -16.17
CA GLU A 28 -7.65 8.90 -16.66
C GLU A 28 -8.47 9.66 -15.60
N VAL A 29 -9.46 9.00 -15.01
CA VAL A 29 -10.28 9.59 -13.93
C VAL A 29 -9.39 9.95 -12.73
N ALA A 30 -8.49 9.05 -12.32
CA ALA A 30 -7.56 9.32 -11.22
C ALA A 30 -6.67 10.53 -11.51
N ARG A 31 -6.16 10.67 -12.75
CA ARG A 31 -5.35 11.83 -13.15
C ARG A 31 -6.09 13.14 -12.99
N LEU A 32 -7.38 13.18 -13.34
CA LEU A 32 -8.22 14.36 -13.26
C LEU A 32 -8.58 14.69 -11.80
N CYS A 33 -9.12 13.73 -11.06
CA CYS A 33 -9.63 13.97 -9.70
C CYS A 33 -8.52 14.30 -8.69
N LEU A 34 -7.31 13.79 -8.92
CA LEU A 34 -6.21 13.89 -7.96
C LEU A 34 -5.09 14.82 -8.46
N ALA A 35 -5.33 15.56 -9.55
CA ALA A 35 -4.39 16.53 -10.09
C ALA A 35 -3.97 17.59 -9.06
N LYS A 36 -4.87 17.99 -8.15
CA LYS A 36 -4.57 18.96 -7.08
C LYS A 36 -3.42 18.52 -6.17
N TYR A 37 -3.24 17.21 -6.00
CA TYR A 37 -2.19 16.65 -5.16
C TYR A 37 -0.82 16.58 -5.85
N LYS A 38 -0.68 17.10 -7.08
CA LYS A 38 0.67 17.35 -7.64
C LYS A 38 1.48 18.31 -6.77
N ASP A 39 0.81 19.26 -6.10
CA ASP A 39 1.38 19.98 -4.96
C ASP A 39 1.13 19.17 -3.69
N TYR A 40 2.19 18.56 -3.14
CA TYR A 40 2.07 17.72 -1.96
C TYR A 40 1.60 18.50 -0.72
N HIS A 41 1.77 19.82 -0.67
CA HIS A 41 1.26 20.63 0.45
C HIS A 41 -0.28 20.64 0.48
N VAL A 42 -0.94 20.48 -0.67
CA VAL A 42 -2.41 20.28 -0.71
C VAL A 42 -2.78 18.99 0.01
N ALA A 43 -2.02 17.90 -0.19
CA ALA A 43 -2.27 16.65 0.50
C ALA A 43 -2.11 16.81 2.02
N LEU A 44 -1.07 17.49 2.47
CA LEU A 44 -0.85 17.78 3.89
C LEU A 44 -2.00 18.61 4.50
N ARG A 45 -2.47 19.65 3.78
CA ARG A 45 -3.62 20.46 4.22
C ARG A 45 -4.92 19.67 4.28
N ASP A 46 -5.10 18.72 3.36
CA ASP A 46 -6.26 17.82 3.31
C ASP A 46 -6.15 16.65 4.32
N GLY A 47 -5.15 16.68 5.22
CA GLY A 47 -5.04 15.75 6.35
C GLY A 47 -4.26 14.47 6.06
N TYR A 48 -3.60 14.37 4.90
CA TYR A 48 -2.64 13.29 4.66
C TYR A 48 -1.36 13.54 5.47
N GLN A 49 -0.80 12.47 6.03
CA GLN A 49 0.42 12.51 6.82
C GLN A 49 1.50 11.68 6.15
N ILE A 50 2.74 12.17 6.14
CA ILE A 50 3.87 11.40 5.62
C ILE A 50 4.08 10.23 6.58
N PHE A 51 3.97 9.01 6.05
CA PHE A 51 4.22 7.81 6.81
C PHE A 51 5.73 7.60 6.91
N THR A 52 6.21 7.41 8.14
CA THR A 52 7.64 7.21 8.47
C THR A 52 8.58 8.21 7.78
N PRO A 53 8.39 9.54 7.97
CA PRO A 53 9.12 10.58 7.24
C PRO A 53 10.63 10.55 7.48
N ASP A 54 11.05 10.05 8.64
CA ASP A 54 12.46 9.97 9.04
C ASP A 54 13.19 8.75 8.46
N VAL A 55 12.48 7.87 7.74
CA VAL A 55 13.04 6.67 7.10
C VAL A 55 13.13 6.91 5.59
N PRO A 56 14.34 6.88 4.99
CA PRO A 56 14.50 7.01 3.55
C PRO A 56 13.74 5.94 2.78
N GLN A 57 12.82 6.37 1.91
CA GLN A 57 12.00 5.50 1.07
C GLN A 57 12.08 5.92 -0.41
N ASP A 58 12.05 4.95 -1.33
CA ASP A 58 11.96 5.23 -2.76
C ASP A 58 10.61 5.86 -3.13
N ILE A 59 9.56 5.47 -2.40
CA ILE A 59 8.20 5.98 -2.51
C ILE A 59 7.69 6.19 -1.09
N TYR A 60 7.32 7.42 -0.76
CA TYR A 60 6.67 7.76 0.50
C TYR A 60 5.16 7.64 0.37
N HIS A 61 4.55 6.99 1.35
CA HIS A 61 3.11 6.97 1.53
C HIS A 61 2.68 8.19 2.34
N PHE A 62 1.93 9.08 1.72
CA PHE A 62 1.20 10.11 2.42
C PHE A 62 -0.16 9.50 2.74
N ALA A 63 -0.36 9.05 3.97
CA ALA A 63 -1.52 8.27 4.40
C ALA A 63 -2.62 9.16 5.00
N SER A 64 -3.88 8.84 4.71
CA SER A 64 -5.04 9.47 5.37
C SER A 64 -5.66 8.48 6.35
N VAL A 65 -5.53 8.78 7.64
CA VAL A 65 -6.10 7.97 8.73
C VAL A 65 -7.62 7.88 8.59
N GLN A 66 -8.28 8.99 8.27
CA GLN A 66 -9.73 9.03 8.06
C GLN A 66 -10.18 8.11 6.92
N ASN A 67 -9.53 8.22 5.76
CA ASN A 67 -9.86 7.38 4.61
C ASN A 67 -9.54 5.91 4.90
N PHE A 68 -8.45 5.65 5.62
CA PHE A 68 -8.05 4.31 6.01
C PHE A 68 -9.12 3.63 6.88
N PHE A 69 -9.67 4.32 7.90
CA PHE A 69 -10.76 3.80 8.72
C PHE A 69 -12.05 3.60 7.92
N ALA A 70 -12.43 4.56 7.07
CA ALA A 70 -13.61 4.43 6.21
C ALA A 70 -13.51 3.21 5.27
N ALA A 71 -12.31 2.98 4.70
CA ALA A 71 -12.03 1.89 3.78
C ALA A 71 -12.17 0.49 4.39
N GLN A 72 -12.16 0.36 5.72
CA GLN A 72 -12.40 -0.92 6.39
C GLN A 72 -13.83 -1.42 6.20
N THR A 73 -14.77 -0.53 5.87
CA THR A 73 -16.20 -0.86 5.71
C THR A 73 -16.67 -0.87 4.26
N ARG A 74 -16.08 -0.05 3.40
CA ARG A 74 -16.42 0.04 1.97
C ARG A 74 -15.27 0.62 1.17
N PHE A 75 -15.14 0.22 -0.09
CA PHE A 75 -14.25 0.89 -1.03
C PHE A 75 -14.87 2.23 -1.51
N ASP A 76 -14.06 3.29 -1.61
CA ASP A 76 -14.45 4.56 -2.24
C ASP A 76 -13.29 5.12 -3.10
N PRO A 77 -13.43 5.14 -4.44
CA PRO A 77 -12.37 5.59 -5.34
C PRO A 77 -12.09 7.10 -5.27
N ARG A 78 -12.93 7.88 -4.57
CA ARG A 78 -12.72 9.33 -4.37
C ARG A 78 -11.88 9.63 -3.14
N HIS A 79 -11.66 8.64 -2.27
CA HIS A 79 -10.99 8.78 -0.98
C HIS A 79 -9.81 7.80 -0.88
N PRO A 80 -8.70 8.06 -1.61
CA PRO A 80 -7.54 7.19 -1.53
C PRO A 80 -6.95 7.19 -0.12
N THR A 81 -6.54 6.01 0.33
CA THR A 81 -5.99 5.80 1.69
C THR A 81 -4.54 6.23 1.79
N ALA A 82 -3.81 6.22 0.67
CA ALA A 82 -2.54 6.95 0.57
C ALA A 82 -2.30 7.55 -0.82
N LEU A 83 -1.55 8.64 -0.85
CA LEU A 83 -0.94 9.21 -2.04
C LEU A 83 0.55 8.81 -2.05
N LEU A 84 1.06 8.42 -3.22
CA LEU A 84 2.41 7.88 -3.36
C LEU A 84 3.30 8.92 -4.01
N TYR A 85 4.35 9.32 -3.29
CA TYR A 85 5.29 10.33 -3.75
C TYR A 85 6.71 9.81 -3.82
N LYS A 86 7.45 10.24 -4.82
CA LYS A 86 8.91 10.11 -4.81
C LYS A 86 9.56 11.38 -4.31
N PRO A 87 10.71 11.31 -3.62
CA PRO A 87 11.57 12.47 -3.40
C PRO A 87 11.94 13.13 -4.74
N ALA A 88 11.84 14.45 -4.81
CA ALA A 88 12.18 15.25 -5.99
C ALA A 88 12.74 16.61 -5.55
N GLY A 89 14.06 16.76 -5.60
CA GLY A 89 14.74 17.95 -5.06
C GLY A 89 14.45 18.11 -3.58
N SER A 90 13.99 19.29 -3.18
CA SER A 90 13.58 19.59 -1.79
C SER A 90 12.13 19.20 -1.46
N GLY A 91 11.45 18.47 -2.35
CA GLY A 91 10.03 18.14 -2.19
C GLY A 91 9.69 16.75 -2.71
N TYR A 92 8.45 16.62 -3.17
CA TYR A 92 7.83 15.35 -3.51
C TYR A 92 7.10 15.42 -4.84
N GLN A 93 7.25 14.39 -5.67
CA GLN A 93 6.53 14.21 -6.94
C GLN A 93 5.46 13.13 -6.79
N LEU A 94 4.19 13.46 -7.05
CA LEU A 94 3.11 12.49 -7.06
C LEU A 94 3.30 11.49 -8.21
N VAL A 95 3.42 10.20 -7.87
CA VAL A 95 3.62 9.12 -8.85
C VAL A 95 2.51 8.10 -8.86
N GLY A 96 1.78 7.97 -7.75
CA GLY A 96 0.77 6.94 -7.61
C GLY A 96 -0.17 7.17 -6.44
N ILE A 97 -1.06 6.21 -6.25
CA ILE A 97 -2.12 6.23 -5.26
C ILE A 97 -2.26 4.82 -4.70
N MET A 98 -2.59 4.72 -3.42
CA MET A 98 -3.04 3.48 -2.81
C MET A 98 -4.52 3.62 -2.44
N PHE A 99 -5.31 2.64 -2.86
CA PHE A 99 -6.66 2.45 -2.36
C PHE A 99 -6.70 1.28 -1.39
N SER A 100 -7.71 1.28 -0.52
CA SER A 100 -8.01 0.15 0.34
C SER A 100 -9.46 -0.30 0.19
N ALA A 101 -9.69 -1.59 0.45
CA ALA A 101 -11.01 -2.21 0.47
C ALA A 101 -11.16 -3.11 1.72
N PRO A 102 -12.39 -3.42 2.16
CA PRO A 102 -12.63 -4.29 3.30
C PRO A 102 -11.98 -5.67 3.13
N ALA A 103 -11.36 -6.20 4.18
CA ALA A 103 -10.65 -7.48 4.12
C ALA A 103 -11.51 -8.70 3.75
N ASN A 104 -12.82 -8.61 4.00
CA ASN A 104 -13.77 -9.66 3.67
C ASN A 104 -14.19 -9.68 2.19
N TYR A 105 -13.68 -8.76 1.37
CA TYR A 105 -13.94 -8.79 -0.07
C TYR A 105 -13.28 -10.02 -0.70
N THR A 106 -14.02 -10.68 -1.59
CA THR A 106 -13.51 -11.78 -2.41
C THR A 106 -12.61 -11.25 -3.52
N GLU A 107 -11.75 -12.10 -4.07
CA GLU A 107 -10.93 -11.72 -5.23
C GLU A 107 -11.77 -11.25 -6.42
N ASP A 108 -12.97 -11.80 -6.62
CA ASP A 108 -13.84 -11.35 -7.72
C ASP A 108 -14.43 -9.96 -7.46
N GLN A 109 -14.78 -9.65 -6.20
CA GLN A 109 -15.17 -8.28 -5.81
C GLN A 109 -14.01 -7.30 -6.01
N LEU A 110 -12.80 -7.66 -5.59
CA LEU A 110 -11.60 -6.85 -5.82
C LEU A 110 -11.33 -6.66 -7.32
N ASN A 111 -11.49 -7.72 -8.11
CA ASN A 111 -11.32 -7.68 -9.56
C ASN A 111 -12.33 -6.75 -10.23
N GLN A 112 -13.54 -6.58 -9.68
CA GLN A 112 -14.52 -5.61 -10.17
C GLN A 112 -14.09 -4.16 -9.88
N LEU A 113 -13.41 -3.91 -8.76
CA LEU A 113 -12.89 -2.59 -8.39
C LEU A 113 -11.65 -2.19 -9.20
N PHE A 114 -10.66 -3.08 -9.23
CA PHE A 114 -9.43 -2.92 -10.00
C PHE A 114 -8.97 -4.30 -10.50
N PRO A 115 -8.78 -4.49 -11.82
CA PRO A 115 -8.46 -5.80 -12.35
C PRO A 115 -7.18 -6.41 -11.78
N LEU A 116 -7.31 -7.65 -11.32
CA LEU A 116 -6.20 -8.41 -10.72
C LEU A 116 -5.11 -8.74 -11.74
N GLY A 117 -5.46 -8.80 -13.03
CA GLY A 117 -4.47 -8.98 -14.10
C GLY A 117 -3.58 -7.75 -14.34
N MET A 118 -3.95 -6.59 -13.79
CA MET A 118 -3.22 -5.34 -13.99
C MET A 118 -2.42 -4.90 -12.77
N ALA A 119 -2.97 -5.09 -11.57
CA ALA A 119 -2.23 -4.93 -10.32
C ALA A 119 -2.78 -5.90 -9.26
N PRO A 120 -1.92 -6.59 -8.51
CA PRO A 120 -2.39 -7.45 -7.44
C PRO A 120 -2.84 -6.61 -6.24
N TRP A 121 -3.89 -7.05 -5.57
CA TRP A 121 -4.21 -6.54 -4.24
C TRP A 121 -3.41 -7.32 -3.21
N HIS A 122 -3.18 -6.73 -2.04
CA HIS A 122 -2.50 -7.41 -0.94
C HIS A 122 -3.09 -7.05 0.43
N LEU A 123 -2.90 -7.97 1.37
CA LEU A 123 -3.15 -7.79 2.80
C LEU A 123 -1.83 -7.76 3.55
N HIS A 124 -1.78 -7.00 4.64
CA HIS A 124 -0.73 -7.17 5.65
C HIS A 124 -1.18 -8.20 6.67
N THR A 125 -0.44 -9.31 6.75
CA THR A 125 -0.79 -10.49 7.55
C THR A 125 0.36 -10.90 8.44
N ASN A 126 0.05 -11.59 9.54
CA ASN A 126 1.05 -12.14 10.47
C ASN A 126 2.00 -11.08 11.05
N ILE A 127 1.51 -9.88 11.34
CA ILE A 127 2.34 -8.78 11.83
C ILE A 127 2.52 -8.91 13.34
N CYS A 128 3.75 -8.78 13.82
CA CYS A 128 4.03 -8.60 15.24
C CYS A 128 4.49 -7.17 15.48
N LEU A 129 3.80 -6.43 16.36
CA LEU A 129 4.19 -5.06 16.72
C LEU A 129 4.74 -5.03 18.16
N PRO A 130 5.79 -4.22 18.44
CA PRO A 130 6.19 -3.96 19.82
C PRO A 130 5.10 -3.15 20.53
N GLN A 131 5.16 -3.10 21.86
CA GLN A 131 4.37 -2.12 22.61
C GLN A 131 4.85 -0.70 22.27
N GLY A 132 3.92 0.26 22.15
CA GLY A 132 4.23 1.67 21.90
C GLY A 132 3.40 2.31 20.77
N ASP A 133 3.89 3.42 20.23
CA ASP A 133 3.26 4.15 19.12
C ASP A 133 3.25 3.29 17.84
N MET A 134 2.06 3.02 17.30
CA MET A 134 1.88 2.21 16.10
C MET A 134 2.66 2.71 14.89
N ASN A 135 2.78 4.03 14.69
CA ASN A 135 3.46 4.57 13.51
C ASN A 135 4.96 4.24 13.53
N ARG A 136 5.58 4.24 14.71
CA ARG A 136 6.96 3.83 14.92
C ARG A 136 7.12 2.31 14.98
N ALA A 137 6.09 1.61 15.42
CA ALA A 137 6.03 0.16 15.54
C ALA A 137 5.96 -0.57 14.19
N LEU A 138 5.53 0.10 13.11
CA LEU A 138 5.37 -0.54 11.79
C LEU A 138 6.67 -0.69 11.01
N PHE A 139 7.63 0.21 11.19
CA PHE A 139 8.98 0.13 10.60
C PHE A 139 10.09 0.39 11.62
N PRO A 140 10.20 -0.42 12.68
CA PRO A 140 11.29 -0.30 13.62
C PRO A 140 12.58 -0.80 12.93
N ALA A 141 13.52 0.10 12.67
CA ALA A 141 14.76 -0.24 11.98
C ALA A 141 15.54 -1.34 12.73
N GLY A 142 15.99 -2.38 12.02
CA GLY A 142 16.79 -3.48 12.60
C GLY A 142 16.06 -4.33 13.63
N SER A 143 14.72 -4.31 13.64
CA SER A 143 13.90 -4.96 14.65
C SER A 143 13.24 -6.24 14.11
N PRO A 144 12.98 -7.26 14.96
CA PRO A 144 12.22 -8.44 14.55
C PRO A 144 10.71 -8.16 14.40
N PHE A 145 10.25 -6.97 14.77
CA PHE A 145 8.87 -6.53 14.68
C PHE A 145 8.57 -5.70 13.41
N GLY A 146 7.29 -5.45 13.13
CA GLY A 146 6.84 -4.56 12.06
C GLY A 146 6.65 -5.26 10.71
N LEU A 147 6.49 -4.46 9.65
CA LEU A 147 6.20 -4.94 8.29
C LEU A 147 7.41 -5.62 7.62
N GLU A 148 8.62 -5.26 8.07
CA GLU A 148 9.89 -5.85 7.63
C GLU A 148 10.47 -6.83 8.66
N GLY A 149 9.72 -7.11 9.72
CA GLY A 149 10.13 -7.97 10.82
C GLY A 149 10.31 -9.43 10.41
N SER A 150 10.90 -10.21 11.32
CA SER A 150 11.11 -11.65 11.14
C SER A 150 10.12 -12.51 11.93
N ILE A 151 9.34 -11.91 12.84
CA ILE A 151 8.35 -12.63 13.67
C ILE A 151 7.03 -12.77 12.94
N THR A 152 6.69 -14.00 12.56
CA THR A 152 5.56 -14.30 11.67
C THR A 152 4.48 -15.18 12.30
N THR A 153 4.62 -15.51 13.58
CA THR A 153 3.68 -16.37 14.32
C THR A 153 3.28 -15.73 15.63
N GLU A 154 2.05 -16.04 16.07
CA GLU A 154 1.52 -15.55 17.34
C GLU A 154 2.39 -15.97 18.54
N GLY A 155 2.79 -17.24 18.61
CA GLY A 155 3.62 -17.75 19.71
C GLY A 155 4.98 -17.05 19.80
N ALA A 156 5.64 -16.80 18.66
CA ALA A 156 6.90 -16.06 18.65
C ALA A 156 6.70 -14.58 19.05
N CYS A 157 5.58 -13.98 18.63
CA CYS A 157 5.23 -12.61 18.98
C CYS A 157 4.98 -12.44 20.48
N THR A 158 4.17 -13.34 21.08
CA THR A 158 3.91 -13.37 22.52
C THR A 158 5.19 -13.59 23.32
N LYS A 159 6.08 -14.50 22.86
CA LYS A 159 7.38 -14.72 23.48
C LYS A 159 8.28 -13.48 23.44
N ALA A 160 8.16 -12.66 22.39
CA ALA A 160 8.84 -11.38 22.25
C ALA A 160 8.12 -10.22 22.96
N SER A 161 7.04 -10.49 23.70
CA SER A 161 6.19 -9.48 24.37
C SER A 161 5.56 -8.47 23.40
N GLY A 162 5.33 -8.87 22.14
CA GLY A 162 4.62 -8.09 21.14
C GLY A 162 3.12 -8.39 21.10
N THR A 163 2.41 -7.60 20.29
CA THR A 163 1.01 -7.81 19.94
C THR A 163 0.93 -8.38 18.53
N PHE A 164 0.32 -9.57 18.41
CA PHE A 164 0.17 -10.24 17.12
C PHE A 164 -1.12 -9.82 16.42
N PHE A 165 -1.00 -9.49 15.14
CA PHE A 165 -2.10 -9.18 14.24
C PHE A 165 -2.09 -10.21 13.10
N PRO A 166 -3.02 -11.19 13.09
CA PRO A 166 -3.13 -12.11 11.96
C PRO A 166 -3.39 -11.36 10.65
N GLN A 167 -4.08 -10.23 10.76
CA GLN A 167 -4.28 -9.27 9.69
C GLN A 167 -4.42 -7.88 10.31
N LEU A 168 -3.60 -6.93 9.86
CA LEU A 168 -3.59 -5.58 10.43
C LEU A 168 -4.62 -4.66 9.75
N PHE A 169 -4.83 -4.83 8.44
CA PHE A 169 -5.57 -3.91 7.57
C PHE A 169 -6.47 -4.65 6.56
N GLY A 170 -7.33 -3.89 5.87
CA GLY A 170 -8.01 -4.32 4.65
C GLY A 170 -7.09 -4.55 3.45
N TRP A 171 -7.68 -4.97 2.33
CA TRP A 171 -6.96 -5.11 1.06
C TRP A 171 -6.41 -3.77 0.61
N MET A 172 -5.25 -3.76 -0.03
CA MET A 172 -4.60 -2.59 -0.58
C MET A 172 -4.18 -2.83 -2.03
N VAL A 173 -4.33 -1.82 -2.88
CA VAL A 173 -3.83 -1.83 -4.26
C VAL A 173 -3.10 -0.53 -4.55
N HIS A 174 -1.91 -0.64 -5.15
CA HIS A 174 -1.11 0.50 -5.58
C HIS A 174 -1.29 0.69 -7.09
N ILE A 175 -1.64 1.90 -7.47
CA ILE A 175 -1.81 2.30 -8.87
C ILE A 175 -0.90 3.50 -9.18
N TYR A 176 -0.44 3.58 -10.42
CA TYR A 176 0.52 4.62 -10.85
C TYR A 176 0.03 5.37 -12.09
N PRO A 177 -0.97 6.27 -11.96
CA PRO A 177 -1.51 6.98 -13.12
C PRO A 177 -0.48 7.86 -13.82
N TRP A 178 0.54 8.35 -13.10
CA TRP A 178 1.59 9.21 -13.66
C TRP A 178 2.94 8.50 -13.77
N GLY A 179 3.04 7.26 -13.30
CA GLY A 179 4.18 6.41 -13.58
C GLY A 179 4.08 5.91 -15.03
N GLY A 180 5.17 5.98 -15.79
CA GLY A 180 5.25 5.27 -17.07
C GLY A 180 4.87 3.80 -16.84
N VAL A 181 4.06 3.24 -17.75
CA VAL A 181 3.52 1.87 -17.70
C VAL A 181 4.67 0.87 -17.70
N SER A 182 5.31 0.71 -16.56
CA SER A 182 6.37 -0.24 -16.38
C SER A 182 6.15 -0.88 -15.03
N ASN A 183 6.00 -2.19 -15.09
CA ASN A 183 6.19 -3.15 -14.00
C ASN A 183 7.44 -2.88 -13.14
N SER A 184 8.31 -1.93 -13.51
CA SER A 184 9.56 -1.60 -12.85
C SER A 184 9.39 -1.12 -11.40
N TYR A 185 8.27 -0.48 -11.03
CA TYR A 185 8.10 0.00 -9.63
C TYR A 185 7.79 -1.12 -8.65
N PHE A 186 6.89 -2.04 -9.02
CA PHE A 186 6.64 -3.25 -8.25
C PHE A 186 7.90 -4.15 -8.21
N LEU A 187 8.64 -4.21 -9.34
CA LEU A 187 9.92 -4.91 -9.44
C LEU A 187 11.06 -4.22 -8.64
N SER A 188 11.00 -2.91 -8.39
CA SER A 188 12.02 -2.22 -7.60
C SER A 188 11.93 -2.54 -6.11
N CYS A 189 10.72 -2.75 -5.57
CA CYS A 189 10.54 -3.39 -4.25
C CYS A 189 11.07 -4.83 -4.24
N ILE A 190 10.97 -5.56 -5.35
CA ILE A 190 11.44 -6.96 -5.47
C ILE A 190 12.97 -7.04 -5.53
N ARG A 191 13.65 -6.08 -6.18
CA ARG A 191 15.12 -6.12 -6.38
C ARG A 191 15.96 -5.68 -5.17
N ARG A 192 15.34 -5.24 -4.06
CA ARG A 192 16.07 -4.83 -2.84
C ARG A 192 16.15 -5.93 -1.76
N LEU A 193 15.63 -7.13 -2.01
CA LEU A 193 15.87 -8.28 -1.13
C LEU A 193 17.17 -8.97 -1.54
N PRO A 194 18.20 -9.06 -0.68
CA PRO A 194 19.39 -9.83 -0.99
C PRO A 194 19.02 -11.32 -0.97
N GLY A 195 19.13 -12.01 -2.11
CA GLY A 195 18.94 -13.47 -2.20
C GLY A 195 18.12 -14.01 -3.37
N LEU A 196 18.03 -13.30 -4.49
CA LEU A 196 17.76 -13.88 -5.82
C LEU A 196 18.88 -13.49 -6.78
#